data_AF-A0A7Y1MQI3-F1
#
_entry.id   AF-A0A7Y1MQI3-F1
#
_cell.length_a   1.000
_cell.length_b   1.000
_cell.length_c   1.000
_cell.angle_alpha   90.00
_cell.angle_beta   90.00
_cell.angle_gamma   90.00
#
_symmetry.space_group_name_H-M   'P 1'
#
loop_
_entity.id
_entity.type
_entity.pdbx_description
1 polymer ?
#
loop_
_entity_poly.entity_id
_entity_poly.type
_entity_poly.pdbx_seq_one_letter_code
_entity_poly.pdbx_strand_id
1 'polypeptide(L)'
;MKFPSTSDFLEEFGIEPVEVDPTLALCRYTKKSKNSELEVDISFSAVMKSFQVVLRLSMQELAVISSENVKSIELVRDSSGAGVHVVFEICESISEARVIFEPEVSCRWWALRNV
;
A
#
# COMPACT_ATOMS: atom_id res chain seq x y z
N MET A 1 -13.44 5.88 -6.27
CA MET A 1 -12.22 5.07 -6.04
C MET A 1 -12.68 3.70 -5.60
N LYS A 2 -12.15 2.64 -6.20
CA LYS A 2 -12.37 1.28 -5.68
C LYS A 2 -11.36 1.07 -4.56
N PHE A 3 -11.87 0.86 -3.35
CA PHE A 3 -11.06 0.83 -2.14
C PHE A 3 -11.46 -0.38 -1.27
N PRO A 4 -10.51 -1.22 -0.82
CA PRO A 4 -10.83 -2.39 0.00
C PRO A 4 -11.25 -1.96 1.39
N SER A 5 -12.24 -2.62 1.97
CA SER A 5 -12.68 -2.35 3.33
C SER A 5 -11.66 -2.83 4.37
N THR A 6 -11.80 -2.37 5.62
CA THR A 6 -10.98 -2.90 6.72
C THR A 6 -11.18 -4.40 6.95
N SER A 7 -12.39 -4.92 6.69
CA SER A 7 -12.64 -6.37 6.73
C SER A 7 -11.92 -7.12 5.62
N ASP A 8 -11.79 -6.53 4.43
CA ASP A 8 -11.06 -7.18 3.33
C ASP A 8 -9.58 -7.38 3.69
N PHE A 9 -8.95 -6.39 4.35
CA PHE A 9 -7.57 -6.51 4.85
C PHE A 9 -7.41 -7.58 5.94
N LEU A 10 -8.39 -7.68 6.84
CA LEU A 10 -8.41 -8.69 7.88
C LEU A 10 -8.58 -10.10 7.28
N GLU A 11 -9.52 -10.27 6.36
CA GLU A 11 -9.80 -11.55 5.70
C GLU A 11 -8.63 -12.02 4.83
N GLU A 12 -8.03 -11.11 4.04
CA GLU A 12 -6.97 -11.48 3.11
C GLU A 12 -5.58 -11.60 3.75
N PHE A 13 -5.25 -10.74 4.73
CA PHE A 13 -3.88 -10.68 5.25
C PHE A 13 -3.78 -10.92 6.75
N GLY A 14 -4.90 -11.00 7.47
CA GLY A 14 -4.92 -11.06 8.92
C GLY A 14 -4.36 -9.79 9.57
N ILE A 15 -4.56 -8.62 8.94
CA ILE A 15 -4.02 -7.33 9.40
C ILE A 15 -5.16 -6.39 9.78
N GLU A 16 -5.12 -5.89 11.02
CA GLU A 16 -6.00 -4.82 11.49
C GLU A 16 -5.37 -3.44 11.28
N PRO A 17 -6.18 -2.38 11.06
CA PRO A 17 -5.64 -1.04 10.95
C PRO A 17 -5.08 -0.56 12.29
N VAL A 18 -3.90 0.06 12.25
CA VAL A 18 -3.32 0.75 13.42
C VAL A 18 -3.90 2.14 13.63
N GLU A 19 -4.58 2.68 12.61
CA GLU A 19 -5.22 3.98 12.65
C GLU A 19 -6.38 4.02 11.64
N VAL A 20 -7.50 4.61 12.06
CA VAL A 20 -8.66 4.88 11.22
C VAL A 20 -9.18 6.28 11.53
N ASP A 21 -9.30 7.12 10.50
CA ASP A 21 -10.00 8.40 10.58
C ASP A 21 -11.21 8.39 9.65
N PRO A 22 -12.44 8.27 10.18
CA PRO A 22 -13.66 8.26 9.38
C PRO A 22 -13.90 9.57 8.61
N THR A 23 -13.40 10.71 9.10
CA THR A 23 -13.61 12.02 8.48
C THR A 23 -12.80 12.14 7.18
N LEU A 24 -11.63 11.54 7.13
CA LEU A 24 -10.76 11.48 5.96
C LEU A 24 -10.90 10.18 5.16
N ALA A 25 -11.75 9.26 5.64
CA ALA A 25 -11.78 7.87 5.19
C ALA A 25 -10.34 7.32 5.06
N LEU A 26 -9.54 7.57 6.09
CA LEU A 26 -8.14 7.18 6.16
C LEU A 26 -8.03 5.87 6.93
N CYS A 27 -7.19 4.96 6.44
CA CYS A 27 -6.70 3.87 7.26
C CYS A 27 -5.20 3.72 7.09
N ARG A 28 -4.54 3.25 8.15
CA ARG A 28 -3.12 2.91 8.16
C ARG A 28 -2.95 1.50 8.68
N TYR A 29 -2.05 0.75 8.06
CA TYR A 29 -1.68 -0.60 8.45
C TYR A 29 -0.17 -0.71 8.58
N THR A 30 0.30 -1.61 9.44
CA THR A 30 1.69 -2.03 9.49
C THR A 30 1.79 -3.54 9.34
N LYS A 31 2.84 -4.01 8.65
CA LYS A 31 3.20 -5.42 8.57
C LYS A 31 4.70 -5.57 8.67
N LYS A 32 5.14 -6.35 9.65
CA LYS A 32 6.53 -6.82 9.76
C LYS A 32 6.68 -8.15 9.01
N SER A 33 7.79 -8.30 8.29
CA SER A 33 8.19 -9.60 7.74
C SER A 33 8.38 -10.63 8.86
N LYS A 34 8.07 -11.90 8.57
CA LYS A 34 8.26 -13.00 9.52
C LYS A 34 9.73 -13.44 9.63
N ASN A 35 10.52 -13.23 8.57
CA ASN A 35 11.89 -13.75 8.46
C ASN A 35 12.96 -12.66 8.41
N SER A 36 12.58 -11.39 8.51
CA SER A 36 13.51 -10.26 8.49
C SER A 36 13.04 -9.12 9.38
N GLU A 37 13.94 -8.16 9.62
CA GLU A 37 13.63 -6.92 10.34
C GLU A 37 12.93 -5.87 9.45
N LEU A 38 12.47 -6.27 8.25
CA LEU A 38 11.78 -5.40 7.33
C LEU A 38 10.31 -5.21 7.75
N GLU A 39 9.86 -3.96 7.73
CA GLU A 39 8.50 -3.56 8.05
C GLU A 39 7.98 -2.63 6.97
N VAL A 40 6.70 -2.75 6.64
CA VAL A 40 5.98 -1.79 5.82
C VAL A 40 4.86 -1.13 6.61
N ASP A 41 4.81 0.19 6.55
CA ASP A 41 3.67 1.00 6.96
C ASP A 41 2.99 1.53 5.70
N ILE A 42 1.70 1.26 5.54
CA ILE A 42 0.91 1.74 4.41
C ILE A 42 -0.28 2.54 4.94
N SER A 43 -0.48 3.72 4.39
CA SER A 43 -1.65 4.55 4.64
C SER A 43 -2.26 5.04 3.34
N PHE A 44 -3.55 5.35 3.39
CA PHE A 44 -4.27 5.96 2.28
C PHE A 44 -5.44 6.77 2.83
N SER A 45 -5.94 7.70 2.02
CA SER A 45 -7.16 8.45 2.32
C SER A 45 -8.05 8.50 1.09
N ALA A 46 -9.29 8.02 1.22
CA ALA A 46 -10.23 8.06 0.11
C ALA A 46 -10.73 9.49 -0.19
N VAL A 47 -10.78 10.36 0.84
CA VAL A 47 -11.14 11.77 0.69
C VAL A 47 -10.04 12.53 -0.06
N MET A 48 -8.78 12.37 0.37
CA MET A 48 -7.63 13.02 -0.26
C MET A 48 -7.20 12.35 -1.57
N LYS A 49 -7.71 11.14 -1.85
CA LYS A 49 -7.28 10.29 -2.97
C LYS A 49 -5.77 10.11 -3.00
N SER A 50 -5.19 9.82 -1.84
CA SER A 50 -3.75 9.70 -1.65
C SER A 50 -3.37 8.37 -1.00
N PHE A 51 -2.10 8.00 -1.17
CA PHE A 51 -1.49 6.89 -0.46
C PHE A 51 -0.05 7.23 -0.06
N GLN A 52 0.44 6.54 0.95
CA GLN A 52 1.83 6.54 1.35
C GLN A 52 2.24 5.14 1.79
N VAL A 53 3.45 4.74 1.43
CA VAL A 53 4.10 3.50 1.84
C VAL A 53 5.46 3.88 2.38
N VAL A 54 5.75 3.45 3.61
CA VAL A 54 7.06 3.60 4.23
C VAL A 54 7.64 2.22 4.50
N LEU A 55 8.80 1.95 3.91
CA LEU A 55 9.56 0.72 4.14
C LEU A 55 10.65 1.00 5.17
N ARG A 56 10.72 0.18 6.22
CA ARG A 56 11.70 0.31 7.30
C ARG A 56 12.48 -0.98 7.50
N LEU A 57 13.74 -0.87 7.85
CA LEU A 57 14.57 -1.98 8.33
C LEU A 57 15.10 -1.63 9.72
N SER A 58 14.75 -2.44 10.72
CA SER A 58 15.16 -2.17 12.12
C SER A 58 14.82 -0.74 12.57
N MET A 59 13.57 -0.31 12.30
CA MET A 59 13.04 1.05 12.56
C MET A 59 13.64 2.18 11.70
N GLN A 60 14.68 1.92 10.92
CA GLN A 60 15.26 2.92 10.03
C GLN A 60 14.47 2.97 8.72
N GLU A 61 14.04 4.18 8.32
CA GLU A 61 13.39 4.40 7.03
C GLU A 61 14.36 4.14 5.87
N LEU A 62 13.94 3.26 4.95
CA LEU A 62 14.70 2.93 3.75
C LEU A 62 14.13 3.61 2.50
N ALA A 63 12.80 3.65 2.39
CA ALA A 63 12.12 4.23 1.24
C ALA A 63 10.72 4.71 1.63
N VAL A 64 10.30 5.79 0.96
CA VAL A 64 8.93 6.30 1.01
C VAL A 64 8.41 6.41 -0.42
N ILE A 65 7.21 5.90 -0.65
CA ILE A 65 6.48 6.07 -1.91
C ILE A 65 5.14 6.68 -1.55
N SER A 66 4.86 7.86 -2.07
CA SER A 66 3.60 8.55 -1.84
C SER A 66 3.14 9.23 -3.12
N SER A 67 1.81 9.32 -3.27
CA SER A 67 1.21 10.12 -4.32
C SER A 67 -0.21 10.50 -3.94
N GLU A 68 -0.65 11.59 -4.56
CA GLU A 68 -2.06 11.95 -4.70
C GLU A 68 -2.62 11.36 -6.01
N ASN A 69 -3.87 11.68 -6.34
CA ASN A 69 -4.55 11.22 -7.55
C ASN A 69 -4.64 9.69 -7.70
N VAL A 70 -4.80 8.98 -6.58
CA VAL A 70 -5.01 7.53 -6.58
C VAL A 70 -6.33 7.19 -7.27
N LYS A 71 -6.27 6.26 -8.22
CA LYS A 71 -7.41 5.78 -9.01
C LYS A 71 -8.04 4.54 -8.38
N SER A 72 -7.19 3.59 -7.95
CA SER A 72 -7.62 2.35 -7.31
C SER A 72 -6.57 1.84 -6.34
N ILE A 73 -7.06 1.14 -5.31
CA ILE A 73 -6.28 0.28 -4.44
C ILE A 73 -6.97 -1.08 -4.48
N GLU A 74 -6.23 -2.12 -4.84
CA GLU A 74 -6.76 -3.47 -4.98
C GLU A 74 -5.95 -4.46 -4.14
N LEU A 75 -6.63 -5.42 -3.55
CA LEU A 75 -5.98 -6.55 -2.91
C LEU A 75 -5.56 -7.55 -3.98
N VAL A 76 -4.31 -7.96 -3.95
CA VAL A 76 -3.74 -8.89 -4.92
C VAL A 76 -3.15 -10.10 -4.22
N ARG A 77 -3.40 -11.28 -4.80
CA ARG A 77 -2.76 -12.53 -4.43
C ARG A 77 -2.38 -13.26 -5.71
N ASP A 78 -1.09 -13.35 -5.96
CA ASP A 78 -0.55 -14.03 -7.14
C ASP A 78 0.70 -14.84 -6.78
N SER A 79 1.38 -15.38 -7.79
CA SER A 79 2.61 -16.18 -7.60
C SER A 79 3.75 -15.43 -6.91
N SER A 80 3.74 -14.10 -6.91
CA SER A 80 4.75 -13.27 -6.26
C SER A 80 4.45 -12.95 -4.79
N GLY A 81 3.21 -13.19 -4.34
CA GLY A 81 2.79 -12.96 -2.97
C GLY A 81 1.39 -12.39 -2.83
N ALA A 82 1.05 -12.02 -1.60
CA ALA A 82 -0.20 -11.37 -1.23
C ALA A 82 0.08 -9.95 -0.73
N GLY A 83 -0.71 -8.98 -1.17
CA GLY A 83 -0.56 -7.59 -0.78
C GLY A 83 -1.48 -6.64 -1.54
N VAL A 84 -1.01 -5.42 -1.77
CA VAL A 84 -1.79 -4.32 -2.33
C VAL A 84 -1.19 -3.83 -3.63
N HIS A 85 -2.05 -3.56 -4.61
CA HIS A 85 -1.73 -2.87 -5.85
C HIS A 85 -2.41 -1.50 -5.87
N VAL A 86 -1.62 -0.46 -6.03
CA VAL A 86 -2.08 0.93 -6.08
C VAL A 86 -1.86 1.46 -7.49
N VAL A 87 -2.90 2.01 -8.10
CA VAL A 87 -2.82 2.72 -9.39
C VAL A 87 -3.08 4.19 -9.14
N PHE A 88 -2.18 5.05 -9.59
CA PHE A 88 -2.21 6.49 -9.38
C PHE A 88 -1.67 7.23 -10.61
N GLU A 89 -1.78 8.55 -10.61
CA GLU A 89 -1.37 9.37 -11.75
C GLU A 89 -0.32 10.40 -11.29
N ILE A 90 0.81 10.44 -11.99
CA ILE A 90 1.86 11.43 -11.81
C ILE A 90 2.11 12.09 -13.17
N CYS A 91 2.00 13.42 -13.24
CA CYS A 91 2.27 14.20 -14.46
C CYS A 91 1.57 13.62 -15.71
N GLU A 92 0.26 13.38 -15.62
CA GLU A 92 -0.57 12.81 -16.71
C GLU A 92 -0.14 11.41 -17.19
N SER A 93 0.72 10.74 -16.42
CA SER A 93 1.17 9.37 -16.69
C SER A 93 0.66 8.43 -15.59
N ILE A 94 0.17 7.27 -16.01
CA ILE A 94 -0.27 6.23 -15.07
C ILE A 94 0.98 5.65 -14.38
N SER A 95 0.91 5.53 -13.07
CA SER A 95 1.92 4.90 -12.24
C SER A 95 1.30 3.85 -11.35
N GLU A 96 2.10 2.88 -10.97
CA GLU A 96 1.67 1.75 -10.17
C GLU A 96 2.65 1.52 -9.02
N ALA A 97 2.12 1.09 -7.88
CA ALA A 97 2.90 0.57 -6.77
C ALA A 97 2.33 -0.78 -6.33
N ARG A 98 3.21 -1.76 -6.15
CA ARG A 98 2.89 -3.05 -5.54
C ARG A 98 3.61 -3.17 -4.21
N VAL A 99 2.81 -3.37 -3.16
CA VAL A 99 3.26 -3.60 -1.79
C VAL A 99 2.91 -5.03 -1.43
N ILE A 100 3.90 -5.90 -1.29
CA ILE A 100 3.70 -7.31 -0.93
C ILE A 100 3.92 -7.44 0.58
N PHE A 101 2.99 -8.11 1.25
CA PHE A 101 3.03 -8.39 2.69
C PHE A 101 3.51 -9.80 3.01
N GLU A 102 3.20 -10.76 2.13
CA GLU A 102 3.53 -12.19 2.30
C GLU A 102 3.96 -12.80 0.96
N PRO A 103 4.92 -13.75 0.92
CA PRO A 103 5.61 -14.34 2.07
C PRO A 103 6.68 -13.42 2.68
N GLU A 104 7.19 -12.46 1.90
CA GLU A 104 8.16 -11.46 2.34
C GLU A 104 7.68 -10.06 2.02
N VAL A 105 7.96 -9.12 2.94
CA VAL A 105 7.66 -7.72 2.71
C VAL A 105 8.51 -7.21 1.56
N SER A 106 7.87 -6.59 0.57
CA SER A 106 8.59 -5.89 -0.49
C SER A 106 7.73 -4.79 -1.09
N CYS A 107 8.39 -3.82 -1.69
CA CYS A 107 7.71 -2.73 -2.37
C CYS A 107 8.36 -2.46 -3.72
N ARG A 108 7.53 -2.26 -4.74
CA ARG A 108 7.95 -1.93 -6.11
C ARG A 108 7.03 -0.84 -6.62
N TRP A 109 7.58 0.07 -7.42
CA TRP A 109 6.78 1.06 -8.13
C TRP A 109 7.35 1.30 -9.51
N TRP A 110 6.50 1.73 -10.43
CA TRP A 110 6.90 2.08 -11.78
C TRP A 110 5.93 3.09 -12.38
N ALA A 111 6.43 3.90 -13.31
CA ALA A 111 5.62 4.73 -14.18
C ALA A 111 5.45 4.02 -15.53
N LEU A 112 4.22 3.96 -16.04
CA LEU A 112 3.95 3.52 -17.40
C LEU A 112 4.30 4.67 -18.35
N ARG A 113 4.99 4.34 -19.45
CA ARG A 113 5.20 5.32 -20.52
C ARG A 113 3.91 5.44 -21.32
N ASN A 114 3.44 6.67 -21.52
CA ASN A 114 2.47 6.94 -22.58
C ASN A 114 3.18 6.65 -23.91
N VAL A 115 2.73 5.61 -24.63
CA VAL A 115 3.19 5.28 -25.99
C VAL A 115 2.28 5.98 -26.99
#